data_AF-A0A930W2B8-F1
#
_entry.id   AF-A0A930W2B8-F1
#
_cell.length_a   1.000
_cell.length_b   1.000
_cell.length_c   1.000
_cell.angle_alpha   90.00
_cell.angle_beta   90.00
_cell.angle_gamma   90.00
#
_symmetry.space_group_name_H-M   'P 1'
#
loop_
_entity.id
_entity.type
_entity.pdbx_description
1 polymer ?
#
loop_
_entity_poly.entity_id
_entity_poly.type
_entity_poly.pdbx_seq_one_letter_code
_entity_poly.pdbx_strand_id
1 'polypeptide(L)'
;MGESTMKRRLKHRHLQLISLGGVIGSGYFLGTGYVLEQAGPAAVISYLLGGIIVLAVMLCLAELAVEQPLSGSFVVYARENISATWACGVG
;
A
#
# COMPACT_ATOMS: atom_id res chain seq x y z
N MET A 1 26.85 9.87 26.67
CA MET A 1 25.94 9.98 25.50
C MET A 1 24.66 9.23 25.85
N GLY A 2 23.61 9.96 26.25
CA GLY A 2 22.32 9.36 26.56
C GLY A 2 21.60 9.04 25.24
N GLU A 3 21.43 7.76 24.94
CA GLU A 3 20.54 7.34 23.86
C GLU A 3 19.12 7.75 24.24
N SER A 4 18.58 8.73 23.52
CA SER A 4 17.16 9.07 23.60
C SER A 4 16.36 7.88 23.10
N THR A 5 15.95 7.00 24.02
CA THR A 5 15.02 5.90 23.74
C THR A 5 13.73 6.49 23.18
N MET A 6 13.64 6.54 21.86
CA MET A 6 12.52 7.15 21.18
C MET A 6 11.33 6.23 21.42
N LYS A 7 10.38 6.66 22.25
CA LYS A 7 9.09 5.99 22.43
C LYS A 7 8.30 6.07 21.12
N ARG A 8 8.70 5.30 20.12
CA ARG A 8 8.07 5.26 18.79
C ARG A 8 6.81 4.41 18.86
N ARG A 9 5.83 4.86 19.66
CA ARG A 9 4.47 4.32 19.63
C ARG A 9 3.64 5.15 18.66
N LEU A 10 3.72 4.83 17.37
CA LEU A 10 2.70 5.24 16.41
C LEU A 10 1.39 4.58 16.83
N LYS A 11 0.44 5.40 17.29
CA LYS A 11 -0.92 4.93 17.59
C LYS A 11 -1.59 4.53 16.27
N HIS A 12 -2.51 3.57 16.33
CA HIS A 12 -3.26 3.09 15.17
C HIS A 12 -3.87 4.24 14.34
N ARG A 13 -4.41 5.27 15.01
CA ARG A 13 -4.93 6.49 14.36
C ARG A 13 -3.88 7.23 13.52
N HIS A 14 -2.62 7.31 13.98
CA HIS A 14 -1.57 8.00 13.21
C HIS A 14 -1.23 7.22 11.94
N LEU A 15 -1.17 5.89 12.03
CA LEU A 15 -0.95 5.03 10.86
C LEU A 15 -2.08 5.19 9.83
N GLN A 16 -3.33 5.20 10.28
CA GLN A 16 -4.49 5.42 9.41
C GLN A 16 -4.47 6.80 8.73
N LEU A 17 -4.08 7.86 9.46
CA LEU A 17 -3.99 9.21 8.89
C LEU A 17 -2.84 9.32 7.87
N ILE A 18 -1.72 8.64 8.10
CA ILE A 18 -0.61 8.58 7.14
C ILE A 18 -1.05 7.84 5.87
N SER A 19 -1.70 6.69 6.00
CA SER A 19 -2.18 5.93 4.84
C SER A 19 -3.24 6.68 4.06
N LEU A 20 -4.22 7.29 4.74
CA LEU A 20 -5.25 8.12 4.08
C LEU A 20 -4.64 9.32 3.37
N GLY A 21 -3.71 10.04 4.02
CA GLY A 21 -3.02 11.18 3.43
C GLY A 21 -2.24 10.80 2.16
N GLY A 22 -1.55 9.65 2.18
CA GLY A 22 -0.85 9.12 1.02
C GLY A 22 -1.81 8.79 -0.13
N VAL A 23 -2.83 7.97 0.12
CA VAL A 23 -3.78 7.52 -0.91
C VAL A 23 -4.57 8.67 -1.52
N ILE A 24 -5.05 9.61 -0.71
CA ILE A 24 -5.81 10.77 -1.20
C ILE A 24 -4.88 11.73 -1.95
N GLY A 25 -3.68 12.00 -1.42
CA GLY A 25 -2.72 12.94 -2.01
C GLY A 25 -2.21 12.50 -3.39
N SER A 26 -1.65 11.30 -3.49
CA SER A 26 -1.09 10.80 -4.76
C SER A 26 -2.16 10.22 -5.70
N GLY A 27 -3.17 9.53 -5.16
CA GLY A 27 -4.18 8.85 -5.97
C GLY A 27 -5.26 9.79 -6.49
N TYR A 28 -5.88 10.56 -5.60
CA TYR A 28 -7.00 11.43 -5.96
C TYR A 28 -6.52 12.77 -6.52
N PHE A 29 -5.65 13.50 -5.81
CA PHE A 29 -5.27 14.86 -6.24
C PHE A 29 -4.26 14.91 -7.38
N LEU A 30 -3.25 14.03 -7.39
CA LEU A 30 -2.22 14.04 -8.43
C LEU A 30 -2.67 13.36 -9.74
N GLY A 31 -3.53 12.35 -9.65
CA GLY A 31 -3.90 11.50 -10.78
C GLY A 31 -5.25 11.81 -11.45
N THR A 32 -6.26 12.28 -10.71
CA THR A 32 -7.65 12.31 -11.24
C THR A 32 -7.83 13.26 -12.41
N GLY A 33 -7.18 14.44 -12.41
CA GLY A 33 -7.28 15.40 -13.51
C GLY A 33 -6.82 14.83 -14.85
N TYR A 34 -5.67 14.13 -14.85
CA TYR A 34 -5.10 13.51 -16.03
C TYR A 34 -5.90 12.30 -16.52
N VAL A 35 -6.42 11.48 -15.60
CA VAL A 35 -7.24 10.32 -15.94
C VAL A 35 -8.58 10.76 -16.53
N LEU A 36 -9.17 11.84 -16.01
CA LEU A 36 -10.45 12.35 -16.48
C LEU A 36 -10.34 13.01 -17.87
N GLU A 37 -9.24 13.71 -18.14
CA GLU A 37 -8.95 14.32 -19.45
C GLU A 37 -8.80 13.25 -20.54
N GLN A 38 -8.08 12.16 -20.26
CA GLN A 38 -7.83 11.11 -21.26
C GLN A 38 -8.97 10.10 -21.41
N ALA A 39 -9.57 9.64 -20.31
CA ALA A 39 -10.57 8.58 -20.34
C ALA A 39 -12.01 9.10 -20.39
N GLY A 40 -12.24 10.40 -20.11
CA GLY A 40 -13.57 10.98 -20.06
C GLY A 40 -14.49 10.23 -19.07
N PRO A 41 -15.78 9.99 -19.39
CA PRO A 41 -16.70 9.27 -18.52
C PRO A 41 -16.26 7.83 -18.18
N ALA A 42 -15.41 7.21 -19.01
CA ALA A 42 -14.90 5.87 -18.78
C ALA A 42 -13.89 5.80 -17.62
N ALA A 43 -13.41 6.95 -17.12
CA ALA A 43 -12.56 7.03 -15.93
C ALA A 43 -13.20 6.33 -14.71
N VAL A 44 -14.53 6.41 -14.55
CA VAL A 44 -15.21 5.76 -13.42
C VAL A 44 -15.06 4.23 -13.50
N ILE A 45 -15.18 3.66 -14.70
CA ILE A 45 -15.06 2.22 -14.92
C ILE A 45 -13.61 1.77 -14.72
N SER A 46 -12.63 2.55 -15.19
CA SER A 46 -11.22 2.22 -14.99
C SER A 46 -10.82 2.29 -13.51
N TYR A 47 -11.32 3.28 -12.76
CA TYR A 47 -11.14 3.35 -11.30
C TYR A 47 -11.80 2.17 -10.57
N LEU A 48 -13.00 1.75 -11.00
CA LEU A 48 -13.68 0.61 -10.42
C LEU A 48 -12.91 -0.70 -10.66
N LEU A 49 -12.47 -0.93 -11.90
CA LEU A 49 -11.68 -2.10 -12.26
C LEU A 49 -10.33 -2.12 -11.53
N GLY A 50 -9.62 -0.99 -11.53
CA GLY A 50 -8.36 -0.85 -10.80
C GLY A 50 -8.55 -1.06 -9.30
N GLY A 51 -9.63 -0.52 -8.72
CA GLY A 51 -9.99 -0.72 -7.32
C GLY A 51 -10.25 -2.19 -6.99
N ILE A 52 -10.93 -2.93 -7.86
CA ILE A 52 -11.17 -4.37 -7.68
C ILE A 52 -9.85 -5.15 -7.67
N ILE A 53 -8.94 -4.84 -8.60
CA ILE A 53 -7.63 -5.51 -8.68
C ILE A 53 -6.82 -5.22 -7.41
N VAL A 54 -6.74 -3.96 -6.99
CA VAL A 54 -6.02 -3.56 -5.77
C VAL A 54 -6.63 -4.22 -4.53
N LEU A 55 -7.96 -4.30 -4.45
CA LEU A 55 -8.66 -4.98 -3.36
C LEU A 55 -8.30 -6.47 -3.31
N ALA A 56 -8.30 -7.16 -4.46
CA ALA A 56 -7.91 -8.57 -4.53
C ALA A 56 -6.46 -8.79 -4.06
N VAL A 57 -5.52 -7.91 -4.48
CA VAL A 57 -4.13 -7.98 -4.02
C VAL A 57 -4.03 -7.76 -2.51
N MET A 58 -4.74 -6.77 -1.95
CA MET A 58 -4.70 -6.51 -0.51
C MET A 58 -5.37 -7.60 0.32
N LEU A 59 -6.41 -8.25 -0.18
CA LEU A 59 -6.99 -9.42 0.48
C LEU A 59 -5.98 -10.57 0.56
N CYS A 60 -5.28 -10.86 -0.53
CA CYS A 60 -4.24 -11.89 -0.56
C CYS A 60 -3.11 -11.56 0.43
N LEU A 61 -2.64 -10.31 0.43
CA LEU A 61 -1.61 -9.85 1.39
C LEU A 61 -2.10 -9.91 2.84
N ALA A 62 -3.39 -9.65 3.10
CA ALA A 62 -3.97 -9.74 4.42
C ALA A 62 -4.01 -11.19 4.94
N GLU A 63 -4.33 -12.16 4.08
CA GLU A 63 -4.25 -13.59 4.45
C GLU A 63 -2.82 -13.99 4.83
N LEU A 64 -1.83 -13.62 4.01
CA LEU A 64 -0.42 -13.84 4.33
C LEU A 64 0.02 -13.16 5.63
N ALA A 65 -0.47 -11.94 5.90
CA ALA A 65 -0.13 -11.20 7.12
C ALA A 65 -0.73 -11.80 8.39
N VAL A 66 -1.87 -12.50 8.27
CA VAL A 66 -2.49 -13.21 9.40
C VAL A 66 -1.79 -14.54 9.65
N GLU A 67 -1.41 -15.28 8.60
CA GLU A 67 -0.71 -16.56 8.73
C GLU A 67 0.72 -16.38 9.25
N GLN A 68 1.45 -15.39 8.73
CA GLN A 68 2.82 -15.11 9.12
C GLN A 68 2.98 -13.64 9.56
N PRO A 69 2.85 -13.34 10.86
CA PRO A 69 2.96 -11.97 11.37
C PRO A 69 4.43 -11.53 11.45
N LEU A 70 5.06 -11.36 10.28
CA LEU A 70 6.42 -10.87 10.15
C LEU A 70 6.42 -9.34 10.24
N SER A 71 7.31 -8.80 11.07
CA SER A 71 7.50 -7.36 11.20
C SER A 71 8.29 -6.85 9.99
N GLY A 72 7.59 -6.44 8.92
CA GLY A 72 8.20 -6.07 7.65
C GLY A 72 7.23 -5.48 6.63
N SER A 73 7.77 -5.06 5.48
CA SER A 73 6.98 -4.63 4.31
C SER A 73 6.53 -5.84 3.48
N PHE A 74 5.66 -5.62 2.48
CA PHE A 74 5.25 -6.64 1.49
C PHE A 74 6.45 -7.35 0.82
N VAL A 75 7.61 -6.67 0.75
CA VAL A 75 8.89 -7.23 0.28
C VAL A 75 9.36 -8.45 1.08
N VAL A 76 9.07 -8.50 2.38
CA VAL A 76 9.43 -9.64 3.24
C VAL A 76 8.63 -10.87 2.86
N TYR A 77 7.33 -10.72 2.60
CA TYR A 77 6.47 -11.81 2.14
C TYR A 77 6.92 -12.34 0.77
N ALA A 78 7.35 -11.46 -0.15
CA ALA A 78 7.91 -11.88 -1.44
C ALA A 78 9.25 -12.63 -1.30
N ARG A 79 10.08 -12.22 -0.34
CA ARG A 79 11.37 -12.89 -0.06
C ARG A 79 11.16 -14.30 0.50
N GLU A 80 10.21 -14.49 1.40
CA GLU A 80 9.96 -15.78 2.04
C GLU A 80 9.18 -16.75 1.14
N ASN A 81 8.20 -16.28 0.36
CA ASN A 81 7.35 -17.15 -0.44
C ASN A 81 7.87 -17.41 -1.86
N ILE A 82 8.68 -16.50 -2.43
CA ILE A 82 9.15 -16.61 -3.82
C ILE A 82 10.67 -16.75 -3.89
N SER A 83 11.41 -15.67 -3.62
CA SER A 83 12.88 -15.65 -3.51
C SER A 83 13.41 -14.22 -3.37
N ALA A 84 14.68 -14.09 -2.99
CA ALA A 84 15.35 -12.81 -2.82
C ALA A 84 15.42 -11.95 -4.11
N THR A 85 15.46 -12.56 -5.29
CA THR A 85 15.47 -11.84 -6.58
C THR A 85 14.16 -11.13 -6.85
N TRP A 86 13.03 -11.80 -6.58
CA TRP A 86 11.70 -11.20 -6.71
C TRP A 86 11.46 -10.13 -5.65
N ALA A 87 11.95 -10.33 -4.43
CA ALA A 87 11.89 -9.31 -3.38
C ALA A 87 12.61 -8.01 -3.78
N CYS A 88 13.75 -8.09 -4.46
CA CYS A 88 14.46 -6.92 -4.96
C CYS A 88 13.72 -6.18 -6.09
N GLY A 89 12.86 -6.88 -6.84
CA GLY A 89 12.08 -6.27 -7.93
C GLY A 89 10.78 -5.59 -7.49
N VAL A 90 10.23 -5.98 -6.33
CA VAL A 90 9.00 -5.37 -5.78
C VAL A 90 9.28 -4.22 -4.81
N GLY A 91 10.45 -4.18 -4.18
CA GLY A 91 10.85 -3.15 -3.21
C GLY A 91 11.45 -1.91 -3.86
#